data_AF-A0A928VFG6-F1
#
_entry.id   AF-A0A928VFG6-F1
#
_cell.length_a   1.000
_cell.length_b   1.000
_cell.length_c   1.000
_cell.angle_alpha   90.00
_cell.angle_beta   90.00
_cell.angle_gamma   90.00
#
_symmetry.space_group_name_H-M   'P 1'
#
loop_
_entity.id
_entity.type
_entity.pdbx_description
1 polymer ?
#
loop_
_entity_poly.entity_id
_entity_poly.type
_entity_poly.pdbx_seq_one_letter_code
_entity_poly.pdbx_strand_id
1 'polypeptide(L)'
;MRWFFTVLVAILIWFGAVSVDAAPLERVPLTLELLQERLRSPIPSEGTRMVDLKRMSIDLRPENAAFRDQFYSLVQAQLQKPGVPLGLDLSNSVIEGDFTTSKLGLRAPIYDGAALSKLFTLAEQEQLKRDRRRLYRLSTLSQSLLIKPTETITPLQLTVFRAPIKLVQTRITGFADLTNTFFLNRFEAQGIQFPSGADLSQSRFSLPMNFASANFGREVQFRNTIFFAKAEFN
;
A
#
# COMPACT_ATOMS: atom_id res chain seq x y z
N MET A 1 24.54 42.40 -40.10
CA MET A 1 23.30 41.88 -39.48
C MET A 1 23.20 40.35 -39.34
N ARG A 2 24.18 39.52 -39.76
CA ARG A 2 24.13 38.05 -39.57
C ARG A 2 24.94 37.51 -38.37
N TRP A 3 25.77 38.35 -37.76
CA TRP A 3 26.67 37.96 -36.66
C TRP A 3 26.10 38.26 -35.26
N PHE A 4 25.09 39.13 -35.17
CA PHE A 4 24.45 39.48 -33.89
C PHE A 4 23.51 38.37 -33.40
N PHE A 5 22.89 37.61 -34.31
CA PHE A 5 22.01 36.50 -33.96
C PHE A 5 22.74 35.27 -33.42
N THR A 6 23.99 35.04 -33.83
CA THR A 6 24.79 33.91 -33.38
C THR A 6 25.27 34.05 -31.93
N VAL A 7 25.53 35.29 -31.49
CA VAL A 7 25.96 35.55 -30.10
C VAL A 7 24.80 35.42 -29.12
N LEU A 8 23.58 35.79 -29.51
CA LEU A 8 22.39 35.68 -28.64
C LEU A 8 21.98 34.22 -28.38
N VAL A 9 22.17 33.33 -29.36
CA VAL A 9 21.90 31.89 -29.19
C VAL A 9 22.98 31.21 -28.35
N ALA A 10 24.23 31.65 -28.42
CA ALA A 10 25.32 31.11 -27.59
C ALA A 10 25.15 31.45 -26.09
N ILE A 11 24.55 32.60 -25.76
CA ILE A 11 24.29 33.00 -24.37
C ILE A 11 23.11 32.22 -23.76
N LEU A 12 22.13 31.81 -24.57
CA LEU A 12 20.96 31.03 -24.12
C LEU A 12 21.25 29.55 -23.84
N ILE A 13 22.37 29.01 -24.35
CA ILE A 13 22.79 27.63 -24.09
C ILE A 13 23.68 27.53 -22.83
N TRP A 14 24.16 28.67 -22.31
CA TRP A 14 25.01 28.73 -21.12
C TRP A 14 24.25 28.92 -19.80
N PHE A 15 22.98 29.32 -19.86
CA PHE A 15 22.07 29.15 -18.72
C PHE A 15 21.51 27.73 -18.77
N GLY A 16 22.41 26.77 -18.52
CA GLY A 16 22.05 25.38 -18.29
C GLY A 16 20.91 25.31 -17.30
N ALA A 17 19.97 24.42 -17.59
CA ALA A 17 18.85 24.10 -16.74
C ALA A 17 19.33 23.97 -15.29
N VAL A 18 19.03 24.99 -14.47
CA VAL A 18 19.10 24.84 -13.03
C VAL A 18 18.03 23.81 -12.72
N SER A 19 18.46 22.57 -12.48
CA SER A 19 17.61 21.58 -11.83
C SER A 19 17.14 22.25 -10.55
N VAL A 20 15.87 22.63 -10.49
CA VAL A 20 15.21 23.03 -9.25
C VAL A 20 15.13 21.75 -8.44
N ASP A 21 16.22 21.46 -7.73
CA ASP A 21 16.22 20.42 -6.71
C ASP A 21 15.27 20.95 -5.64
N ALA A 22 14.06 20.40 -5.64
CA ALA A 22 13.03 20.79 -4.69
C ALA A 22 13.64 20.63 -3.30
N ALA A 23 13.73 21.73 -2.55
CA ALA A 23 14.26 21.72 -1.20
C ALA A 23 13.67 20.52 -0.44
N PRO A 24 14.50 19.66 0.18
CA PRO A 24 14.00 18.47 0.82
C PRO A 24 12.95 18.90 1.84
N LEU A 25 11.71 18.46 1.64
CA LEU A 25 10.65 18.65 2.63
C LEU A 25 11.22 18.15 3.96
N GLU A 26 11.33 19.05 4.94
CA GLU A 26 11.76 18.68 6.28
C GLU A 26 10.71 17.71 6.83
N ARG A 27 11.14 16.45 7.01
CA ARG A 27 10.31 15.35 7.52
C ARG A 27 10.74 15.04 8.93
N VAL A 28 9.77 14.88 9.81
CA VAL A 28 10.03 14.55 11.22
C VAL A 28 10.25 13.04 11.33
N PRO A 29 11.36 12.55 11.93
CA PRO A 29 11.52 11.13 12.22
C PRO A 29 10.40 10.63 13.13
N LEU A 30 9.76 9.52 12.76
CA LEU A 30 8.73 8.89 13.56
C LEU A 30 9.37 8.08 14.68
N THR A 31 9.41 8.63 15.89
CA THR A 31 9.81 7.87 17.08
C THR A 31 8.65 7.01 17.60
N LEU A 32 8.96 6.08 18.51
CA LEU A 32 7.93 5.25 19.13
C LEU A 32 6.92 6.07 19.92
N GLU A 33 7.40 7.09 20.66
CA GLU A 33 6.58 7.97 21.48
C GLU A 33 5.60 8.76 20.60
N LEU A 34 6.12 9.32 19.50
CA LEU A 34 5.30 10.06 18.54
C LEU A 34 4.29 9.14 17.87
N LEU A 35 4.66 7.92 17.49
CA LEU A 35 3.72 6.94 16.96
C LEU A 35 2.58 6.66 17.95
N GLN A 36 2.90 6.41 19.22
CA GLN A 36 1.89 6.16 20.25
C GLN A 36 0.97 7.36 20.48
N GLU A 37 1.52 8.57 20.46
CA GLU A 37 0.75 9.81 20.51
C GLU A 37 -0.24 9.88 19.34
N ARG A 38 0.23 9.74 18.10
CA ARG A 38 -0.61 9.79 16.89
C ARG A 38 -1.70 8.72 16.88
N LEU A 39 -1.41 7.52 17.39
CA LEU A 39 -2.39 6.44 17.50
C LEU A 39 -3.49 6.72 18.54
N ARG A 40 -3.19 7.50 19.59
CA ARG A 40 -4.15 7.89 20.64
C ARG A 40 -5.01 9.09 20.24
N SER A 41 -4.54 9.94 19.34
CA SER A 41 -5.26 11.11 18.85
C SER A 41 -5.54 11.09 17.33
N PRO A 42 -6.33 10.14 16.81
CA PRO A 42 -6.68 10.15 15.39
C PRO A 42 -7.51 11.38 15.02
N ILE A 43 -7.24 11.93 13.83
CA ILE A 43 -7.87 13.16 13.35
C ILE A 43 -9.07 12.85 12.43
N PRO A 44 -10.11 13.69 12.41
CA PRO A 44 -11.17 13.59 11.41
C PRO A 44 -10.63 13.95 10.02
N SER A 45 -10.93 13.12 9.02
CA SER A 45 -10.59 13.37 7.62
C SER A 45 -11.63 12.69 6.73
N GLU A 46 -12.29 13.49 5.87
CA GLU A 46 -13.23 13.01 4.84
C GLU A 46 -14.29 12.02 5.35
N GLY A 47 -14.87 12.32 6.51
CA GLY A 47 -15.96 11.52 7.10
C GLY A 47 -15.50 10.28 7.89
N THR A 48 -14.20 10.07 8.07
CA THR A 48 -13.67 9.02 8.95
C THR A 48 -12.59 9.57 9.90
N ARG A 49 -12.10 8.74 10.81
CA ARG A 49 -10.92 9.04 11.64
C ARG A 49 -9.68 8.40 11.01
N MET A 50 -8.57 9.13 11.01
CA MET A 50 -7.29 8.70 10.44
C MET A 50 -6.18 8.85 11.46
N VAL A 51 -5.28 7.86 11.52
CA VAL A 51 -3.97 8.05 12.15
C VAL A 51 -3.15 8.96 11.24
N ASP A 52 -2.79 10.14 11.75
CA ASP A 52 -2.00 11.12 11.00
C ASP A 52 -0.51 10.82 11.15
N LEU A 53 0.08 10.21 10.11
CA LEU A 53 1.51 9.99 9.96
C LEU A 53 2.04 10.73 8.71
N LYS A 54 1.45 11.88 8.37
CA LYS A 54 1.91 12.72 7.25
C LYS A 54 3.28 13.30 7.50
N ARG A 55 4.05 13.49 6.41
CA ARG A 55 5.35 14.18 6.40
C ARG A 55 6.35 13.59 7.42
N MET A 56 6.27 12.29 7.66
CA MET A 56 7.15 11.55 8.57
C MET A 56 8.29 10.87 7.81
N SER A 57 9.43 10.68 8.47
CA SER A 57 10.42 9.66 8.08
C SER A 57 10.21 8.43 8.96
N ILE A 58 9.85 7.31 8.36
CA ILE A 58 9.48 6.07 9.06
C ILE A 58 10.54 5.02 8.74
N ASP A 59 11.42 4.74 9.69
CA ASP A 59 12.52 3.80 9.49
C ASP A 59 12.12 2.35 9.80
N LEU A 60 11.76 1.61 8.76
CA LEU A 60 11.38 0.19 8.78
C LEU A 60 12.52 -0.74 8.30
N ARG A 61 13.75 -0.24 8.17
CA ARG A 61 14.88 -1.05 7.70
C ARG A 61 15.23 -2.16 8.70
N PRO A 62 15.86 -3.27 8.26
CA PRO A 62 16.24 -4.37 9.14
C PRO A 62 17.12 -3.97 10.34
N GLU A 63 17.94 -2.94 10.18
CA GLU A 63 18.80 -2.39 11.23
C GLU A 63 18.00 -1.77 12.38
N ASN A 64 16.76 -1.33 12.11
CA ASN A 64 15.83 -0.76 13.09
C ASN A 64 14.69 -1.73 13.43
N ALA A 65 14.98 -3.04 13.49
CA ALA A 65 13.98 -4.10 13.66
C ALA A 65 13.06 -3.89 14.88
N ALA A 66 13.60 -3.42 16.01
CA ALA A 66 12.81 -3.20 17.22
C ALA A 66 11.67 -2.20 17.02
N PHE A 67 11.97 -1.02 16.46
CA PHE A 67 10.96 -0.02 16.13
C PHE A 67 10.04 -0.52 15.01
N ARG A 68 10.59 -1.15 13.95
CA ARG A 68 9.80 -1.70 12.84
C ARG A 68 8.71 -2.67 13.33
N ASP A 69 9.07 -3.60 14.20
CA ASP A 69 8.16 -4.62 14.68
C ASP A 69 7.08 -4.01 15.60
N GLN A 70 7.48 -3.04 16.43
CA GLN A 70 6.53 -2.24 17.24
C GLN A 70 5.61 -1.39 16.37
N PHE A 71 6.12 -0.77 15.30
CA PHE A 71 5.34 0.01 14.35
C PHE A 71 4.21 -0.84 13.76
N TYR A 72 4.55 -2.01 13.21
CA TYR A 72 3.55 -2.90 12.64
C TYR A 72 2.55 -3.36 13.69
N SER A 73 3.02 -3.79 14.86
CA SER A 73 2.14 -4.29 15.93
C SER A 73 1.17 -3.22 16.43
N LEU A 74 1.65 -2.00 16.72
CA LEU A 74 0.82 -0.92 17.26
C LEU A 74 -0.18 -0.40 16.23
N VAL A 75 0.25 -0.20 14.98
CA VAL A 75 -0.65 0.27 13.91
C VAL A 75 -1.69 -0.81 13.63
N GLN A 76 -1.29 -2.08 13.51
CA GLN A 76 -2.22 -3.19 13.31
C GLN A 76 -3.27 -3.26 14.42
N ALA A 77 -2.85 -3.21 15.69
CA ALA A 77 -3.75 -3.25 16.84
C ALA A 77 -4.79 -2.12 16.81
N GLN A 78 -4.42 -0.96 16.28
CA GLN A 78 -5.33 0.16 16.14
C GLN A 78 -6.28 0.01 14.95
N LEU A 79 -5.79 -0.41 13.78
CA LEU A 79 -6.59 -0.60 12.55
C LEU A 79 -7.62 -1.73 12.68
N GLN A 80 -7.34 -2.73 13.53
CA GLN A 80 -8.19 -3.89 13.73
C GLN A 80 -9.24 -3.71 14.84
N LYS A 81 -9.29 -2.56 15.53
CA LYS A 81 -10.25 -2.33 16.62
C LYS A 81 -11.71 -2.53 16.15
N PRO A 82 -12.54 -3.26 16.90
CA PRO A 82 -13.98 -3.36 16.62
C PRO A 82 -14.66 -1.99 16.66
N GLY A 83 -15.73 -1.82 15.88
CA GLY A 83 -16.47 -0.56 15.78
C GLY A 83 -16.10 0.24 14.53
N VAL A 84 -15.87 1.54 14.69
CA VAL A 84 -15.60 2.48 13.59
C VAL A 84 -14.21 2.22 13.02
N PRO A 85 -14.08 1.85 11.73
CA PRO A 85 -12.80 1.60 11.11
C PRO A 85 -11.92 2.85 11.14
N LEU A 86 -10.69 2.71 11.63
CA LEU A 86 -9.70 3.78 11.63
C LEU A 86 -8.79 3.66 10.42
N GLY A 87 -8.62 4.73 9.65
CA GLY A 87 -7.74 4.74 8.49
C GLY A 87 -6.32 5.21 8.82
N LEU A 88 -5.44 5.15 7.81
CA LEU A 88 -4.02 5.46 7.94
C LEU A 88 -3.61 6.50 6.89
N ASP A 89 -3.02 7.60 7.31
CA ASP A 89 -2.56 8.65 6.41
C ASP A 89 -1.04 8.80 6.50
N LEU A 90 -0.35 8.41 5.43
CA LEU A 90 1.11 8.45 5.27
C LEU A 90 1.52 9.53 4.25
N SER A 91 0.62 10.45 3.91
CA SER A 91 0.84 11.36 2.80
C SER A 91 2.10 12.22 3.00
N ASN A 92 2.89 12.41 1.94
CA ASN A 92 4.19 13.10 1.95
C ASN A 92 5.30 12.47 2.83
N SER A 93 5.10 11.25 3.31
CA SER A 93 6.07 10.55 4.15
C SER A 93 7.10 9.76 3.33
N VAL A 94 8.23 9.46 3.96
CA VAL A 94 9.21 8.49 3.47
C VAL A 94 9.17 7.27 4.37
N ILE A 95 9.06 6.10 3.76
CA ILE A 95 9.18 4.82 4.43
C ILE A 95 10.53 4.23 4.03
N GLU A 96 11.44 4.14 5.00
CA GLU A 96 12.78 3.59 4.82
C GLU A 96 12.72 2.08 5.02
N GLY A 97 13.07 1.28 4.00
CA GLY A 97 12.89 -0.18 4.04
C GLY A 97 11.55 -0.67 3.48
N ASP A 98 11.27 -1.96 3.69
CA ASP A 98 10.14 -2.66 3.08
C ASP A 98 8.81 -2.29 3.73
N PHE A 99 7.76 -2.21 2.92
CA PHE A 99 6.40 -1.93 3.38
C PHE A 99 5.47 -3.10 3.11
N THR A 100 5.06 -3.80 4.16
CA THR A 100 4.19 -4.98 4.05
C THR A 100 2.80 -4.73 4.62
N THR A 101 1.78 -4.63 3.77
CA THR A 101 0.38 -4.45 4.16
C THR A 101 -0.18 -5.60 4.98
N SER A 102 0.34 -6.80 4.72
CA SER A 102 -0.06 -8.04 5.36
C SER A 102 0.31 -8.06 6.86
N LYS A 103 1.19 -7.16 7.32
CA LYS A 103 1.48 -6.93 8.74
C LYS A 103 0.55 -5.90 9.42
N LEU A 104 -0.29 -5.21 8.65
CA LEU A 104 -1.13 -4.10 9.13
C LEU A 104 -2.63 -4.41 9.08
N GLY A 105 -3.10 -5.11 8.04
CA GLY A 105 -4.52 -5.42 7.88
C GLY A 105 -5.02 -6.56 8.77
N LEU A 106 -6.34 -6.75 8.80
CA LEU A 106 -6.96 -7.89 9.48
C LEU A 106 -6.63 -9.16 8.71
N ARG A 107 -5.91 -10.08 9.36
CA ARG A 107 -5.70 -11.43 8.81
C ARG A 107 -6.94 -12.25 9.06
N ALA A 108 -7.55 -12.70 7.99
CA ALA A 108 -8.63 -13.64 8.07
C ALA A 108 -8.34 -14.81 7.12
N PRO A 109 -8.58 -16.05 7.55
CA PRO A 109 -8.65 -17.15 6.61
C PRO A 109 -9.67 -16.79 5.54
N ILE A 110 -9.36 -17.02 4.27
CA ILE A 110 -10.36 -16.91 3.19
C ILE A 110 -11.61 -17.79 3.49
N TYR A 111 -11.45 -18.76 4.40
CA TYR A 111 -12.42 -19.79 4.75
C TYR A 111 -13.40 -19.42 5.88
N ASP A 112 -13.18 -18.32 6.62
CA ASP A 112 -14.09 -17.85 7.67
C ASP A 112 -15.26 -17.02 7.11
N GLY A 113 -15.92 -17.60 6.09
CA GLY A 113 -16.88 -16.94 5.21
C GLY A 113 -18.15 -16.40 5.88
N ALA A 114 -18.44 -16.74 7.15
CA ALA A 114 -19.61 -16.22 7.87
C ALA A 114 -19.33 -14.88 8.59
N ALA A 115 -18.12 -14.69 9.13
CA ALA A 115 -17.76 -13.46 9.83
C ALA A 115 -17.36 -12.36 8.83
N LEU A 116 -16.60 -12.76 7.82
CA LEU A 116 -16.11 -11.89 6.76
C LEU A 116 -17.20 -11.43 5.78
N SER A 117 -18.19 -12.28 5.47
CA SER A 117 -19.24 -11.94 4.49
C SER A 117 -20.02 -10.68 4.83
N LYS A 118 -20.17 -10.36 6.12
CA LYS A 118 -20.84 -9.12 6.58
C LYS A 118 -20.08 -7.84 6.21
N LEU A 119 -18.80 -7.94 5.88
CA LEU A 119 -17.96 -6.80 5.49
C LEU A 119 -18.01 -6.53 3.97
N PHE A 120 -18.57 -7.44 3.18
CA PHE A 120 -18.50 -7.43 1.72
C PHE A 120 -19.88 -7.26 1.09
N THR A 121 -19.94 -6.53 -0.02
CA THR A 121 -21.10 -6.50 -0.92
C THR A 121 -21.32 -7.86 -1.59
N LEU A 122 -22.50 -8.08 -2.18
CA LEU A 122 -22.82 -9.35 -2.85
C LEU A 122 -21.83 -9.69 -3.98
N ALA A 123 -21.45 -8.71 -4.81
CA ALA A 123 -20.51 -8.91 -5.90
C ALA A 123 -19.11 -9.31 -5.41
N GLU A 124 -18.64 -8.69 -4.32
CA GLU A 124 -17.35 -9.00 -3.69
C GLU A 124 -17.37 -10.40 -3.06
N GLN A 125 -18.47 -10.78 -2.40
CA GLN A 125 -18.66 -12.11 -1.86
C GLN A 125 -18.64 -13.18 -2.96
N GLU A 126 -19.30 -12.92 -4.09
CA GLU A 126 -19.27 -13.82 -5.24
C GLU A 126 -17.88 -13.98 -5.83
N GLN A 127 -17.11 -12.89 -5.91
CA GLN A 127 -15.72 -12.95 -6.35
C GLN A 127 -14.87 -13.78 -5.39
N LEU A 128 -14.98 -13.56 -4.08
CA LEU A 128 -14.28 -14.37 -3.08
C LEU A 128 -14.68 -15.84 -3.16
N LYS A 129 -15.97 -16.14 -3.41
CA LYS A 129 -16.44 -17.52 -3.66
C LYS A 129 -15.85 -18.11 -4.94
N ARG A 130 -15.72 -17.33 -6.03
CA ARG A 130 -15.06 -17.76 -7.27
C ARG A 130 -13.59 -18.09 -7.04
N ASP A 131 -12.88 -17.20 -6.35
CA ASP A 131 -11.45 -17.36 -6.03
C ASP A 131 -11.24 -18.59 -5.15
N ARG A 132 -12.09 -18.77 -4.13
CA ARG A 132 -12.11 -19.99 -3.29
C ARG A 132 -12.27 -21.26 -4.12
N ARG A 133 -13.21 -21.29 -5.07
CA ARG A 133 -13.41 -22.46 -5.95
C ARG A 133 -12.20 -22.71 -6.84
N ARG A 134 -11.60 -21.65 -7.40
CA ARG A 134 -10.41 -21.76 -8.26
C ARG A 134 -9.23 -22.37 -7.48
N LEU A 135 -8.97 -21.85 -6.29
CA LEU A 135 -7.89 -22.33 -5.43
C LEU A 135 -8.11 -23.78 -5.00
N TYR A 136 -9.33 -24.14 -4.59
CA TYR A 136 -9.67 -25.53 -4.27
C TYR A 136 -9.34 -26.47 -5.43
N ARG A 137 -9.76 -26.13 -6.66
CA ARG A 137 -9.44 -26.93 -7.85
C ARG A 137 -7.94 -27.05 -8.09
N LEU A 138 -7.19 -25.95 -7.97
CA LEU A 138 -5.73 -25.97 -8.11
C LEU A 138 -5.06 -26.87 -7.07
N SER A 139 -5.51 -26.82 -5.81
CA SER A 139 -4.99 -27.71 -4.76
C SER A 139 -5.34 -29.18 -5.00
N THR A 140 -6.53 -29.47 -5.53
CA THR A 140 -6.90 -30.85 -5.88
C THR A 140 -6.06 -31.37 -7.05
N LEU A 141 -5.81 -30.53 -8.06
CA LEU A 141 -4.95 -30.89 -9.19
C LEU A 141 -3.51 -31.11 -8.75
N SER A 142 -2.95 -30.27 -7.89
CA SER A 142 -1.58 -30.45 -7.40
C SER A 142 -1.45 -31.70 -6.53
N GLN A 143 -2.44 -31.99 -5.68
CA GLN A 143 -2.48 -33.23 -4.88
C GLN A 143 -2.60 -34.47 -5.77
N SER A 144 -3.39 -34.43 -6.84
CA SER A 144 -3.49 -35.53 -7.81
C SER A 144 -2.17 -35.84 -8.53
N LEU A 145 -1.25 -34.87 -8.57
CA LEU A 145 0.07 -35.01 -9.20
C LEU A 145 1.17 -35.42 -8.18
N LEU A 146 0.87 -35.42 -6.89
CA LEU A 146 1.81 -35.78 -5.82
C LEU A 146 1.52 -37.21 -5.31
N ILE A 147 2.47 -38.13 -5.55
CA ILE A 147 2.38 -39.55 -5.14
C ILE A 147 2.55 -39.74 -3.61
N LYS A 148 2.85 -38.67 -2.86
CA LYS A 148 2.91 -38.70 -1.39
C LYS A 148 2.08 -37.56 -0.78
N PRO A 149 1.22 -37.85 0.21
CA PRO A 149 0.43 -36.83 0.89
C PRO A 149 1.33 -36.05 1.84
N THR A 150 1.79 -34.87 1.43
CA THR A 150 2.48 -33.93 2.33
C THR A 150 1.50 -32.87 2.80
N GLU A 151 1.23 -32.95 4.10
CA GLU A 151 0.96 -31.91 5.09
C GLU A 151 0.11 -30.69 4.70
N THR A 152 -1.06 -30.61 5.36
CA THR A 152 -1.83 -29.40 5.71
C THR A 152 -1.83 -28.27 4.69
N ILE A 153 -2.94 -28.17 3.94
CA ILE A 153 -3.30 -26.96 3.18
C ILE A 153 -3.28 -25.78 4.15
N THR A 154 -2.21 -25.00 4.18
CA THR A 154 -2.20 -23.74 4.91
C THR A 154 -3.28 -22.87 4.26
N PRO A 155 -4.32 -22.47 5.02
CA PRO A 155 -5.37 -21.68 4.44
C PRO A 155 -4.76 -20.39 3.89
N LEU A 156 -4.94 -20.14 2.59
CA LEU A 156 -4.50 -18.90 1.97
C LEU A 156 -5.11 -17.75 2.78
N GLN A 157 -4.25 -16.94 3.40
CA GLN A 157 -4.66 -15.86 4.29
C GLN A 157 -4.92 -14.61 3.46
N LEU A 158 -6.12 -14.04 3.60
CA LEU A 158 -6.46 -12.75 3.02
C LEU A 158 -6.23 -11.67 4.07
N THR A 159 -5.52 -10.61 3.67
CA THR A 159 -5.43 -9.40 4.47
C THR A 159 -6.60 -8.49 4.11
N VAL A 160 -7.35 -7.99 5.09
CA VAL A 160 -8.48 -7.08 4.85
C VAL A 160 -8.20 -5.72 5.50
N PHE A 161 -8.29 -4.66 4.70
CA PHE A 161 -8.30 -3.26 5.18
C PHE A 161 -9.71 -2.70 5.08
N ARG A 162 -10.28 -2.36 6.24
CA ARG A 162 -11.67 -1.86 6.37
C ARG A 162 -11.80 -0.34 6.22
N ALA A 163 -10.69 0.37 6.41
CA ALA A 163 -10.64 1.82 6.45
C ALA A 163 -9.71 2.37 5.34
N PRO A 164 -9.81 3.68 5.02
CA PRO A 164 -8.98 4.28 3.98
C PRO A 164 -7.49 4.21 4.29
N ILE A 165 -6.68 4.10 3.24
CA ILE A 165 -5.23 4.30 3.31
C ILE A 165 -4.85 5.41 2.33
N LYS A 166 -4.13 6.42 2.83
CA LYS A 166 -3.60 7.52 2.03
C LYS A 166 -2.08 7.41 1.96
N LEU A 167 -1.59 7.26 0.74
CA LEU A 167 -0.19 7.18 0.36
C LEU A 167 0.18 8.30 -0.64
N VAL A 168 -0.56 9.42 -0.63
CA VAL A 168 -0.36 10.52 -1.58
C VAL A 168 1.06 11.07 -1.42
N GLN A 169 1.81 11.12 -2.52
CA GLN A 169 3.21 11.58 -2.56
C GLN A 169 4.11 10.86 -1.54
N THR A 170 3.78 9.62 -1.19
CA THR A 170 4.58 8.79 -0.28
C THR A 170 5.71 8.12 -1.06
N ARG A 171 6.90 8.05 -0.48
CA ARG A 171 8.04 7.32 -1.06
C ARG A 171 8.40 6.12 -0.20
N ILE A 172 8.25 4.93 -0.74
CA ILE A 172 8.66 3.67 -0.09
C ILE A 172 9.97 3.24 -0.71
N THR A 173 11.06 3.32 0.06
CA THR A 173 12.40 3.09 -0.46
C THR A 173 12.75 1.61 -0.64
N GLY A 174 12.22 0.72 0.21
CA GLY A 174 12.31 -0.73 0.03
C GLY A 174 11.19 -1.28 -0.85
N PHE A 175 11.03 -2.59 -0.84
CA PHE A 175 10.00 -3.26 -1.62
C PHE A 175 8.64 -3.13 -0.94
N ALA A 176 7.60 -2.82 -1.72
CA ALA A 176 6.24 -2.74 -1.19
C ALA A 176 5.45 -4.03 -1.49
N ASP A 177 5.09 -4.77 -0.45
CA ASP A 177 4.26 -5.98 -0.53
C ASP A 177 2.80 -5.66 -0.14
N LEU A 178 1.96 -5.57 -1.17
CA LEU A 178 0.52 -5.38 -1.11
C LEU A 178 -0.25 -6.63 -1.56
N THR A 179 0.42 -7.78 -1.60
CA THR A 179 -0.17 -9.01 -2.11
C THR A 179 -1.31 -9.50 -1.24
N ASN A 180 -2.24 -10.25 -1.85
CA ASN A 180 -3.35 -10.92 -1.15
C ASN A 180 -4.11 -10.00 -0.18
N THR A 181 -4.29 -8.73 -0.58
CA THR A 181 -4.93 -7.71 0.26
C THR A 181 -6.24 -7.22 -0.36
N PHE A 182 -7.31 -7.21 0.42
CA PHE A 182 -8.59 -6.63 0.06
C PHE A 182 -8.75 -5.27 0.75
N PHE A 183 -8.70 -4.20 -0.04
CA PHE A 183 -9.01 -2.84 0.38
C PHE A 183 -10.51 -2.57 0.19
N LEU A 184 -11.25 -2.57 1.30
CA LEU A 184 -12.70 -2.31 1.32
C LEU A 184 -13.05 -0.84 1.21
N ASN A 185 -12.07 0.03 1.37
CA ASN A 185 -12.24 1.48 1.35
C ASN A 185 -11.21 2.11 0.41
N ARG A 186 -11.20 3.45 0.34
CA ARG A 186 -10.34 4.21 -0.58
C ARG A 186 -8.87 3.87 -0.36
N PHE A 187 -8.18 3.61 -1.46
CA PHE A 187 -6.73 3.50 -1.54
C PHE A 187 -6.23 4.65 -2.41
N GLU A 188 -5.65 5.66 -1.77
CA GLU A 188 -5.22 6.89 -2.43
C GLU A 188 -3.69 6.86 -2.59
N ALA A 189 -3.20 6.69 -3.81
CA ALA A 189 -1.77 6.52 -4.10
C ALA A 189 -1.28 7.47 -5.20
N GLN A 190 -1.91 8.63 -5.32
CA GLN A 190 -1.50 9.66 -6.26
C GLN A 190 -0.07 10.12 -5.95
N GLY A 191 0.82 10.11 -6.95
CA GLY A 191 2.20 10.54 -6.79
C GLY A 191 3.08 9.60 -5.95
N ILE A 192 2.60 8.40 -5.62
CA ILE A 192 3.37 7.42 -4.85
C ILE A 192 4.64 7.02 -5.60
N GLN A 193 5.72 6.74 -4.86
CA GLN A 193 7.00 6.37 -5.44
C GLN A 193 7.45 5.01 -4.89
N PHE A 194 7.74 4.08 -5.80
CA PHE A 194 8.28 2.76 -5.51
C PHE A 194 9.63 2.56 -6.24
N PRO A 195 10.74 3.16 -5.76
CA PRO A 195 12.04 3.02 -6.41
C PRO A 195 12.52 1.57 -6.48
N SER A 196 12.19 0.75 -5.47
CA SER A 196 12.60 -0.66 -5.40
C SER A 196 11.55 -1.64 -5.96
N GLY A 197 10.41 -1.15 -6.43
CA GLY A 197 9.31 -1.96 -6.97
C GLY A 197 8.22 -2.27 -5.95
N ALA A 198 7.14 -2.90 -6.43
CA ALA A 198 6.00 -3.27 -5.61
C ALA A 198 5.27 -4.50 -6.15
N ASP A 199 4.64 -5.28 -5.27
CA ASP A 199 3.76 -6.38 -5.67
C ASP A 199 2.36 -6.18 -5.10
N LEU A 200 1.39 -6.02 -6.02
CA LEU A 200 -0.03 -5.90 -5.75
C LEU A 200 -0.78 -7.14 -6.24
N SER A 201 -0.10 -8.24 -6.52
CA SER A 201 -0.70 -9.47 -7.02
C SER A 201 -1.77 -10.01 -6.06
N GLN A 202 -2.87 -10.50 -6.62
CA GLN A 202 -4.02 -11.01 -5.88
C GLN A 202 -4.69 -9.96 -4.96
N SER A 203 -4.40 -8.68 -5.12
CA SER A 203 -5.10 -7.62 -4.38
C SER A 203 -6.48 -7.32 -4.99
N ARG A 204 -7.37 -6.76 -4.17
CA ARG A 204 -8.76 -6.41 -4.52
C ARG A 204 -9.07 -5.02 -4.00
N PHE A 205 -9.68 -4.19 -4.85
CA PHE A 205 -10.05 -2.82 -4.51
C PHE A 205 -11.56 -2.62 -4.71
N SER A 206 -12.27 -2.40 -3.60
CA SER A 206 -13.71 -2.19 -3.58
C SER A 206 -14.13 -0.84 -4.16
N LEU A 207 -13.38 0.20 -3.82
CA LEU A 207 -13.65 1.59 -4.20
C LEU A 207 -12.68 2.08 -5.27
N PRO A 208 -12.99 3.21 -5.95
CA PRO A 208 -12.08 3.79 -6.92
C PRO A 208 -10.70 4.03 -6.32
N MET A 209 -9.70 3.82 -7.17
CA MET A 209 -8.29 3.91 -6.80
C MET A 209 -7.57 4.82 -7.78
N ASN A 210 -6.63 5.60 -7.27
CA ASN A 210 -5.89 6.58 -8.06
C ASN A 210 -4.37 6.41 -7.89
N PHE A 211 -3.70 6.02 -8.98
CA PHE A 211 -2.24 5.96 -9.15
C PHE A 211 -1.73 7.07 -10.08
N ALA A 212 -2.50 8.13 -10.30
CA ALA A 212 -2.06 9.26 -11.11
C ALA A 212 -0.71 9.78 -10.61
N SER A 213 0.20 10.00 -11.56
CA SER A 213 1.57 10.45 -11.31
C SER A 213 2.41 9.52 -10.42
N ALA A 214 2.00 8.26 -10.22
CA ALA A 214 2.83 7.27 -9.55
C ALA A 214 4.15 7.05 -10.32
N ASN A 215 5.25 6.91 -9.59
CA ASN A 215 6.57 6.64 -10.14
C ASN A 215 7.05 5.25 -9.72
N PHE A 216 7.17 4.37 -10.72
CA PHE A 216 7.66 3.01 -10.56
C PHE A 216 9.12 2.95 -11.01
N GLY A 217 10.06 2.98 -10.06
CA GLY A 217 11.50 2.92 -10.37
C GLY A 217 11.98 1.52 -10.76
N ARG A 218 11.19 0.49 -10.43
CA ARG A 218 11.37 -0.92 -10.79
C ARG A 218 10.02 -1.55 -11.10
N GLU A 219 10.03 -2.85 -11.44
CA GLU A 219 8.83 -3.62 -11.78
C GLU A 219 7.76 -3.50 -10.68
N VAL A 220 6.52 -3.29 -11.13
CA VAL A 220 5.33 -3.37 -10.29
C VAL A 220 4.39 -4.43 -10.83
N GLN A 221 3.97 -5.35 -9.96
CA GLN A 221 3.18 -6.51 -10.34
C GLN A 221 1.71 -6.36 -9.94
N PHE A 222 0.81 -6.62 -10.89
CA PHE A 222 -0.65 -6.61 -10.68
C PHE A 222 -1.29 -7.97 -11.03
N ARG A 223 -0.60 -9.08 -10.76
CA ARG A 223 -1.03 -10.40 -11.25
C ARG A 223 -2.33 -10.82 -10.55
N ASN A 224 -3.39 -11.05 -11.32
CA ASN A 224 -4.72 -11.37 -10.80
C ASN A 224 -5.26 -10.32 -9.79
N THR A 225 -4.87 -9.05 -9.95
CA THR A 225 -5.49 -7.94 -9.22
C THR A 225 -6.90 -7.68 -9.76
N ILE A 226 -7.84 -7.33 -8.88
CA ILE A 226 -9.24 -7.05 -9.25
C ILE A 226 -9.64 -5.66 -8.77
N PHE A 227 -10.19 -4.86 -9.68
CA PHE A 227 -10.77 -3.56 -9.40
C PHE A 227 -12.29 -3.66 -9.57
N PHE A 228 -13.05 -3.45 -8.49
CA PHE A 228 -14.52 -3.42 -8.54
C PHE A 228 -15.07 -2.06 -8.98
N ALA A 229 -14.21 -1.04 -8.99
CA ALA A 229 -14.49 0.31 -9.45
C ALA A 229 -13.35 0.82 -10.33
N LYS A 230 -13.47 2.05 -10.84
CA LYS A 230 -12.46 2.67 -11.71
C LYS A 230 -11.08 2.71 -11.02
N ALA A 231 -10.05 2.28 -11.73
CA ALA A 231 -8.66 2.46 -11.36
C ALA A 231 -8.02 3.44 -12.34
N GLU A 232 -7.43 4.51 -11.83
CA GLU A 232 -6.75 5.53 -12.64
C GLU A 232 -5.24 5.33 -12.61
N PHE A 233 -4.67 5.25 -13.80
CA PHE A 233 -3.25 5.22 -14.08
C PHE A 233 -2.97 6.31 -15.12
N ASN A 234 -1.78 6.93 -15.07
CA ASN A 234 -1.34 7.89 -16.09
C ASN A 234 -0.52 7.20 -17.17
#